data_AF-A0A662Q1A3-F1
#
_entry.id   AF-A0A662Q1A3-F1
#
_cell.length_a   1.000
_cell.length_b   1.000
_cell.length_c   1.000
_cell.angle_alpha   90.00
_cell.angle_beta   90.00
_cell.angle_gamma   90.00
#
_symmetry.space_group_name_H-M   'P 1'
#
loop_
_entity.id
_entity.type
_entity.pdbx_description
1 polymer ?
#
loop_
_entity_poly.entity_id
_entity_poly.type
_entity_poly.pdbx_seq_one_letter_code
_entity_poly.pdbx_strand_id
1 'polypeptide(L)'
;MRLEAFLITFIGGLLYSAVALLKSRVEGEEFDRGKLLKTMLLAGILAAVNGALGEGDLSDIEQLARGAGETVLLDKALKALVAALRRSSGERWLG
;
A
#
# COMPACT_ATOMS: atom_id res chain seq x y z
N MET A 1 15.89 -6.22 -13.83
CA MET A 1 14.47 -5.82 -13.75
C MET A 1 13.86 -5.85 -15.14
N ARG A 2 12.79 -6.64 -15.35
CA ARG A 2 11.91 -6.44 -16.51
C ARG A 2 10.95 -5.31 -16.14
N LEU A 3 10.88 -4.27 -16.97
CA LEU A 3 10.04 -3.08 -16.71
C LEU A 3 8.55 -3.45 -16.57
N GLU A 4 8.11 -4.44 -17.34
CA GLU A 4 6.76 -5.00 -17.35
C GLU A 4 6.30 -5.48 -15.96
N ALA A 5 7.14 -6.28 -15.32
CA ALA A 5 6.99 -6.84 -13.99
C ALA A 5 6.81 -5.78 -12.89
N PHE A 6 7.66 -4.74 -12.93
CA PHE A 6 7.53 -3.56 -12.07
C PHE A 6 6.17 -2.86 -12.27
N LEU A 7 5.77 -2.65 -13.52
CA LEU A 7 4.51 -1.99 -13.85
C LEU A 7 3.30 -2.80 -13.37
N ILE A 8 3.30 -4.13 -13.54
CA ILE A 8 2.22 -5.02 -13.10
C ILE A 8 2.05 -4.96 -11.57
N THR A 9 3.16 -5.08 -10.83
CA THR A 9 3.16 -5.00 -9.37
C THR A 9 2.71 -3.61 -8.88
N PHE A 10 3.18 -2.55 -9.54
CA PHE A 10 2.79 -1.17 -9.23
C PHE A 10 1.30 -0.92 -9.50
N ILE A 11 0.77 -1.38 -10.63
CA ILE A 11 -0.66 -1.29 -10.98
C ILE A 11 -1.51 -2.02 -9.94
N GLY A 12 -1.08 -3.19 -9.45
CA GLY A 12 -1.73 -3.90 -8.35
C GLY A 12 -1.88 -3.03 -7.10
N GLY A 13 -0.81 -2.33 -6.68
CA GLY A 13 -0.87 -1.40 -5.55
C GLY A 13 -1.71 -0.13 -5.82
N LEU A 14 -1.75 0.35 -7.06
CA LEU A 14 -2.64 1.45 -7.46
C LEU A 14 -4.12 1.05 -7.42
N LEU A 15 -4.46 -0.18 -7.83
CA LEU A 15 -5.81 -0.71 -7.75
C LEU A 15 -6.29 -0.76 -6.30
N TYR A 16 -5.43 -1.16 -5.36
CA TYR A 16 -5.75 -1.06 -3.94
C TYR A 16 -6.08 0.37 -3.50
N SER A 17 -5.28 1.34 -3.95
CA SER A 17 -5.49 2.77 -3.68
C SER A 17 -6.84 3.25 -4.24
N ALA A 18 -7.20 2.82 -5.45
CA ALA A 18 -8.45 3.14 -6.11
C ALA A 18 -9.66 2.50 -5.41
N VAL A 19 -9.55 1.25 -4.94
CA VAL A 19 -10.60 0.58 -4.16
C VAL A 19 -10.81 1.28 -2.82
N ALA A 20 -9.72 1.66 -2.13
CA ALA A 20 -9.81 2.42 -0.89
C ALA A 20 -10.47 3.80 -1.11
N LEU A 21 -10.17 4.46 -2.23
CA LEU A 21 -10.81 5.70 -2.63
C LEU A 21 -12.31 5.53 -2.88
N LEU A 22 -12.68 4.50 -3.65
CA LEU A 22 -14.08 4.21 -3.98
C LEU A 22 -14.88 3.93 -2.71
N LYS A 23 -14.29 3.15 -1.78
CA LYS A 23 -14.90 2.82 -0.50
C LYS A 23 -15.17 4.07 0.35
N SER A 24 -14.18 4.96 0.54
CA SER A 24 -14.39 6.20 1.31
C SER A 24 -15.45 7.10 0.67
N ARG A 25 -15.56 7.13 -0.67
CA ARG A 25 -16.63 7.87 -1.37
C ARG A 25 -18.02 7.27 -1.11
N VAL A 26 -18.15 5.95 -1.10
CA VAL A 26 -19.41 5.25 -0.79
C VAL A 26 -19.82 5.44 0.67
N GLU A 27 -18.86 5.48 1.59
CA GLU A 27 -19.09 5.67 3.03
C GLU A 27 -19.31 7.15 3.42
N GLY A 28 -19.22 8.08 2.46
CA GLY A 28 -19.41 9.52 2.69
C GLY A 28 -18.26 10.18 3.46
N GLU A 29 -17.11 9.53 3.57
CA GLU A 29 -15.92 10.08 4.21
C GLU A 29 -15.28 11.18 3.33
N GLU A 30 -14.72 12.21 3.95
CA GLU A 30 -13.90 13.18 3.23
C GLU A 30 -12.68 12.51 2.60
N PHE A 31 -12.43 12.84 1.33
CA PHE A 31 -11.33 12.27 0.58
C PHE A 31 -9.98 12.79 1.10
N ASP A 32 -9.22 11.94 1.77
CA ASP A 32 -7.86 12.22 2.20
C ASP A 32 -6.86 11.96 1.05
N ARG A 33 -6.47 13.04 0.36
CA ARG A 33 -5.42 13.03 -0.68
C ARG A 33 -4.06 12.56 -0.17
N GLY A 34 -3.73 12.86 1.08
CA GLY A 34 -2.46 12.48 1.69
C GLY A 34 -2.36 10.97 1.90
N LYS A 35 -3.48 10.32 2.27
CA LYS A 35 -3.58 8.86 2.37
C LYS A 35 -3.38 8.20 1.01
N LEU A 36 -4.02 8.71 -0.05
CA LEU A 36 -3.86 8.19 -1.41
C LEU A 36 -2.39 8.28 -1.88
N LEU A 37 -1.76 9.45 -1.72
CA LEU A 37 -0.36 9.66 -2.08
C LEU A 37 0.60 8.72 -1.34
N LYS A 38 0.37 8.50 -0.04
CA LYS A 38 1.16 7.55 0.76
C LYS A 38 1.03 6.12 0.24
N THR A 39 -0.19 5.69 -0.09
CA THR A 39 -0.42 4.34 -0.64
C THR A 39 0.22 4.17 -2.02
N MET A 40 0.16 5.18 -2.88
CA MET A 40 0.82 5.16 -4.19
C MET A 40 2.36 5.09 -4.05
N LEU A 41 2.94 5.87 -3.12
CA LEU A 41 4.37 5.81 -2.83
C LEU A 41 4.78 4.44 -2.29
N LEU A 42 3.98 3.86 -1.38
CA LEU A 42 4.19 2.52 -0.84
C LEU A 42 4.17 1.46 -1.94
N ALA A 43 3.18 1.49 -2.83
CA ALA A 43 3.09 0.60 -3.98
C ALA A 43 4.33 0.71 -4.89
N GLY A 44 4.82 1.92 -5.13
CA GLY A 44 6.01 2.18 -5.94
C GLY A 44 7.30 1.63 -5.30
N ILE A 45 7.51 1.89 -4.01
CA ILE A 45 8.65 1.34 -3.25
C ILE A 45 8.61 -0.18 -3.29
N LEU A 46 7.44 -0.77 -3.10
CA LEU A 46 7.25 -2.20 -3.03
C LEU A 46 7.47 -2.89 -4.39
N ALA A 47 7.00 -2.29 -5.48
CA ALA A 47 7.31 -2.75 -6.83
C ALA A 47 8.81 -2.66 -7.13
N ALA A 48 9.50 -1.62 -6.66
CA ALA A 48 10.94 -1.47 -6.82
C ALA A 48 11.72 -2.53 -6.04
N VAL A 49 11.31 -2.81 -4.79
CA VAL A 49 11.92 -3.86 -3.95
C VAL A 49 11.72 -5.24 -4.57
N ASN A 50 10.53 -5.56 -5.06
CA ASN A 50 10.26 -6.84 -5.72
C ASN A 50 11.10 -7.03 -6.99
N GLY A 51 11.18 -6.00 -7.84
CA GLY A 51 12.01 -6.09 -9.04
C GLY A 51 13.52 -6.18 -8.74
N ALA A 52 13.98 -5.70 -7.57
CA ALA A 52 15.37 -5.83 -7.12
C ALA A 52 15.68 -7.20 -6.50
N LEU A 53 14.74 -7.79 -5.76
CA LEU A 53 14.88 -9.11 -5.14
C LEU A 53 14.74 -10.26 -6.15
N GLY A 54 14.30 -9.96 -7.37
CA GLY A 54 14.00 -10.95 -8.38
C GLY A 54 12.58 -11.46 -8.19
N GLU A 55 11.80 -11.38 -9.26
CA GLU A 55 10.47 -11.97 -9.27
C GLU A 55 10.63 -13.46 -9.53
N GLY A 56 10.00 -14.27 -8.66
CA GLY A 56 9.77 -15.68 -8.98
C GLY A 56 8.95 -15.80 -10.26
N ASP A 57 8.87 -17.00 -10.82
CA ASP A 57 8.21 -17.32 -12.08
C ASP A 57 6.66 -17.26 -11.95
N LEU A 58 6.17 -16.10 -11.50
CA LEU A 58 4.77 -15.79 -11.27
C LEU A 58 4.14 -15.31 -12.57
N SER A 59 2.92 -15.75 -12.84
CA SER A 59 2.09 -15.19 -13.91
C SER A 59 1.75 -13.73 -13.63
N ASP A 60 1.40 -12.98 -14.68
CA ASP A 60 1.06 -11.55 -14.59
C ASP A 60 -0.07 -11.27 -13.59
N ILE A 61 -1.06 -12.17 -13.52
CA ILE A 61 -2.18 -12.05 -12.57
C ILE A 61 -1.69 -12.23 -11.13
N GLU A 62 -0.78 -13.18 -10.90
CA GLU A 62 -0.20 -13.41 -9.57
C GLU A 62 0.70 -12.25 -9.14
N GLN A 63 1.47 -11.66 -10.06
CA GLN A 63 2.27 -10.45 -9.79
C GLN A 63 1.37 -9.26 -9.42
N LEU A 64 0.24 -9.09 -10.12
CA LEU A 64 -0.73 -8.03 -9.84
C LEU A 64 -1.40 -8.23 -8.46
N ALA A 65 -1.83 -9.46 -8.17
CA ALA A 65 -2.41 -9.82 -6.88
C ALA A 65 -1.40 -9.65 -5.73
N ARG A 66 -0.14 -10.03 -5.96
CA ARG A 66 0.96 -9.84 -5.02
C ARG A 66 1.20 -8.36 -4.73
N GLY A 67 1.29 -7.52 -5.77
CA GLY A 67 1.44 -6.07 -5.61
C GLY A 67 0.32 -5.44 -4.79
N ALA A 68 -0.93 -5.82 -5.06
CA ALA A 68 -2.08 -5.36 -4.28
C ALA A 68 -2.00 -5.84 -2.81
N GLY A 69 -1.76 -7.14 -2.60
CA GLY A 69 -1.73 -7.76 -1.28
C GLY A 69 -0.60 -7.24 -0.39
N GLU A 70 0.62 -7.17 -0.92
CA GLU A 70 1.77 -6.64 -0.21
C GLU A 70 1.61 -5.15 0.11
N THR A 71 1.01 -4.36 -0.80
CA THR A 71 0.68 -2.94 -0.51
C THR A 71 -0.30 -2.81 0.65
N VAL A 72 -1.33 -3.67 0.73
CA VAL A 72 -2.28 -3.69 1.86
C VAL A 72 -1.57 -4.05 3.18
N LEU A 73 -0.72 -5.07 3.15
CA LEU A 73 0.02 -5.52 4.33
C LEU A 73 0.94 -4.40 4.85
N LEU A 74 1.63 -3.69 3.96
CA LEU A 74 2.52 -2.62 4.35
C LEU A 74 1.77 -1.39 4.87
N ASP A 75 0.63 -1.03 4.28
CA ASP A 75 -0.24 0.03 4.79
C ASP A 75 -0.75 -0.31 6.22
N LYS A 76 -1.19 -1.56 6.45
CA LYS A 76 -1.61 -2.02 7.78
C LYS A 76 -0.45 -2.02 8.78
N ALA A 77 0.72 -2.51 8.38
CA ALA A 77 1.92 -2.54 9.22
C ALA A 77 2.35 -1.12 9.62
N LEU A 78 2.34 -0.17 8.68
CA LEU A 78 2.68 1.22 8.95
C LEU A 78 1.68 1.87 9.93
N LYS A 79 0.37 1.65 9.74
CA LYS A 79 -0.67 2.13 10.66
C LYS A 79 -0.50 1.54 12.07
N ALA A 80 -0.23 0.24 12.16
CA ALA A 80 0.02 -0.44 13.44
C ALA A 80 1.27 0.12 14.13
N LEU A 81 2.35 0.35 13.38
CA LEU A 81 3.58 0.95 13.90
C LEU A 81 3.35 2.38 14.40
N VAL A 82 2.66 3.22 13.64
CA VAL A 82 2.31 4.59 14.07
C VAL A 82 1.46 4.57 15.34
N ALA A 83 0.48 3.67 15.43
CA ALA A 83 -0.35 3.52 16.63
C ALA A 83 0.47 3.05 17.84
N ALA A 84 1.41 2.12 17.64
CA ALA A 84 2.33 1.66 18.69
C ALA A 84 3.26 2.78 19.17
N LEU A 85 3.83 3.56 18.24
CA LEU A 85 4.67 4.71 18.54
C LEU A 85 3.90 5.77 19.33
N ARG A 86 2.68 6.12 18.93
CA ARG A 86 1.81 7.05 19.69
C ARG A 86 1.48 6.56 21.09
N ARG A 87 1.23 5.25 21.25
CA ARG A 87 1.04 4.65 22.57
C ARG A 87 2.30 4.70 23.43
N SER A 88 3.48 4.57 22.83
CA SER A 88 4.76 4.66 23.54
C SER A 88 5.18 6.10 23.88
N SER A 89 4.75 7.08 23.09
CA SER A 89 5.07 8.50 23.28
C SER A 89 4.18 9.22 24.29
N GLY A 90 3.28 8.51 24.98
CA GLY A 90 2.60 9.07 26.15
C GLY A 90 1.38 9.95 25.90
N GLU A 91 0.66 9.82 24.77
CA GLU A 91 -0.68 10.44 24.60
C GLU A 91 -1.80 9.65 25.35
N ARG A 92 -1.46 8.97 26.44
CA ARG A 92 -2.44 8.64 27.50
C ARG A 92 -2.26 9.76 28.52
N TRP A 93 -3.22 10.67 28.68
CA TRP A 93 -3.56 11.39 29.93
C TRP A 93 -4.30 12.74 29.74
N LEU A 94 -4.70 13.19 28.54
CA LEU A 94 -5.65 14.31 28.40
C LEU A 94 -6.63 14.11 27.25
N GLY A 95 -7.84 13.65 27.57
CA GLY A 95 -8.98 13.46 26.66
C GLY A 95 -9.84 12.28 27.08
#